data_AF-A0A560X4A8-F1
#
_entry.id   AF-A0A560X4A8-F1
#
_cell.length_a   1.000
_cell.length_b   1.000
_cell.length_c   1.000
_cell.angle_alpha   90.00
_cell.angle_beta   90.00
_cell.angle_gamma   90.00
#
_symmetry.space_group_name_H-M   'P 1'
#
loop_
_entity.id
_entity.type
_entity.pdbx_description
1 polymer ?
#
loop_
_entity_poly.entity_id
_entity_poly.type
_entity_poly.pdbx_seq_one_letter_code
_entity_poly.pdbx_strand_id
1 'polypeptide(L)'
;MWGEAEQEQANKILHQWIQMLEDELREKGKTIAEIMARLDMKDEETVKRVESDEYQALLKKSFRKWSSIDSESKREKIRNILSNAAATRLVSDDVVSLFIDWIDAYSDFHFEVIGKVYQQEGITRGGIWRALNRPQVQENSADADLYRMLVRDLSMGGVMRQHRQTDWQGNFVKKTPEKVMKGGGSRTMTSAFDDVESYELTELGKQFVHYAMNELAPRLTFSDEAGEA
;
A
#
# COMPACT_ATOMS: atom_id res chain seq x y z
N MET A 1 -26.38 41.81 18.20
CA MET A 1 -26.33 40.73 19.20
C MET A 1 -26.64 39.46 18.46
N TRP A 2 -25.73 38.49 18.46
CA TRP A 2 -26.05 37.15 17.96
C TRP A 2 -27.19 36.60 18.84
N GLY A 3 -28.24 36.08 18.22
CA GLY A 3 -29.36 35.52 18.97
C GLY A 3 -28.89 34.31 19.79
N GLU A 4 -29.47 34.09 20.96
CA GLU A 4 -29.16 32.94 21.84
C GLU A 4 -29.16 31.60 21.07
N ALA A 5 -30.05 31.46 20.07
CA ALA A 5 -30.10 30.33 19.14
C ALA A 5 -28.88 30.21 18.20
N GLU A 6 -28.34 31.33 17.71
CA GLU A 6 -27.10 31.34 16.91
C GLU A 6 -25.89 30.95 17.76
N GLN A 7 -25.87 31.37 19.03
CA GLN A 7 -24.82 31.02 19.97
C GLN A 7 -24.88 29.53 20.37
N GLU A 8 -26.07 28.98 20.59
CA GLU A 8 -26.27 27.55 20.87
C GLU A 8 -25.84 26.68 19.66
N GLN A 9 -26.22 27.08 18.45
CA GLN A 9 -25.83 26.38 17.22
C GLN A 9 -24.30 26.44 16.99
N ALA A 10 -23.67 27.60 17.23
CA ALA A 10 -22.22 27.75 17.12
C ALA A 10 -21.48 26.86 18.14
N ASN A 11 -21.97 26.81 19.38
CA ASN A 11 -21.42 25.93 20.42
C ASN A 11 -21.54 24.46 20.04
N LYS A 12 -22.68 24.03 19.45
CA LYS A 12 -22.87 22.65 19.01
C LYS A 12 -21.87 22.25 17.91
N ILE A 13 -21.68 23.12 16.92
CA ILE A 13 -20.70 22.88 15.83
C ILE A 13 -19.28 22.82 16.40
N LEU A 14 -18.93 23.72 17.32
CA LEU A 14 -17.62 23.72 17.96
C LEU A 14 -17.35 22.40 18.72
N HIS A 15 -18.33 21.92 19.49
CA HIS A 15 -18.20 20.63 20.18
C HIS A 15 -18.00 19.46 19.21
N GLN A 16 -18.72 19.45 18.08
CA GLN A 16 -18.56 18.43 17.05
C GLN A 16 -17.14 18.45 16.44
N TRP A 17 -16.58 19.64 16.19
CA TRP A 17 -15.22 19.77 15.65
C TRP A 17 -14.15 19.35 16.66
N ILE A 18 -14.32 19.70 17.94
CA ILE A 18 -13.40 19.26 19.00
C ILE A 18 -13.42 17.74 19.11
N GLN A 19 -14.62 17.14 19.15
CA GLN A 19 -14.77 15.70 19.25
C GLN A 19 -14.10 14.97 18.08
N MET A 20 -14.27 15.48 16.85
CA MET A 20 -13.61 14.93 15.66
C MET A 20 -12.08 14.95 15.79
N LEU A 21 -11.50 16.05 16.29
CA LEU A 21 -10.04 16.16 16.50
C LEU A 21 -9.55 15.22 17.61
N GLU A 22 -10.31 15.08 18.70
CA GLU A 22 -10.00 14.14 19.79
C GLU A 22 -10.00 12.69 19.29
N ASP A 23 -10.98 12.32 18.47
CA ASP A 23 -11.07 10.98 17.90
C ASP A 23 -9.90 10.71 16.95
N GLU A 24 -9.52 11.67 16.10
CA GLU A 24 -8.35 11.54 15.22
C GLU A 24 -7.04 11.39 16.02
N LEU A 25 -6.86 12.18 17.10
CA LEU A 25 -5.71 12.05 17.99
C LEU A 25 -5.68 10.69 18.69
N ARG A 26 -6.83 10.17 19.11
CA ARG A 26 -6.94 8.84 19.73
C ARG A 26 -6.53 7.74 18.75
N GLU A 27 -6.98 7.81 17.50
CA GLU A 27 -6.60 6.86 16.44
C GLU A 27 -5.09 6.89 16.14
N LYS A 28 -4.50 8.09 16.03
CA LYS A 28 -3.05 8.27 15.85
C LYS A 28 -2.28 7.67 17.04
N GLY A 29 -2.73 7.96 18.26
CA GLY A 29 -2.12 7.43 19.49
C GLY A 29 -2.16 5.90 19.55
N LYS A 30 -3.30 5.29 19.20
CA LYS A 30 -3.45 3.83 19.09
C LYS A 30 -2.45 3.24 18.10
N THR A 31 -2.31 3.85 16.93
CA THR A 31 -1.35 3.39 15.90
C THR A 31 0.08 3.45 16.40
N ILE A 32 0.49 4.53 17.08
CA ILE A 32 1.83 4.63 17.69
C ILE A 32 2.06 3.52 18.71
N ALA A 33 1.09 3.28 19.60
CA ALA A 33 1.20 2.24 20.61
C ALA A 33 1.36 0.84 19.98
N GLU A 34 0.62 0.55 18.92
CA GLU A 34 0.72 -0.73 18.21
C GLU A 34 2.05 -0.90 17.47
N ILE A 35 2.62 0.18 16.91
CA ILE A 35 3.97 0.15 16.34
C ILE A 35 4.97 -0.18 17.45
N MET A 36 4.95 0.57 18.55
CA MET A 36 5.90 0.38 19.67
C MET A 36 5.81 -1.02 20.27
N ALA A 37 4.63 -1.61 20.36
CA ALA A 37 4.43 -2.98 20.86
C ALA A 37 5.10 -4.07 19.99
N ARG A 38 5.44 -3.76 18.74
CA ARG A 38 6.10 -4.69 17.80
C ARG A 38 7.62 -4.54 17.77
N LEU A 39 8.14 -3.40 18.23
CA LEU A 39 9.56 -3.09 18.16
C LEU A 39 10.35 -3.72 19.30
N ASP A 40 11.61 -4.06 19.01
CA ASP A 40 12.55 -4.50 20.02
C ASP A 40 13.19 -3.30 20.72
N MET A 41 12.54 -2.78 21.74
CA MET A 41 13.10 -1.66 22.50
C MET A 41 14.33 -2.04 23.34
N LYS A 42 14.72 -3.32 23.38
CA LYS A 42 15.99 -3.77 23.99
C LYS A 42 17.15 -3.74 22.99
N ASP A 43 16.86 -3.69 21.70
CA ASP A 43 17.87 -3.56 20.66
C ASP A 43 18.27 -2.09 20.48
N GLU A 44 19.54 -1.78 20.74
CA GLU A 44 20.06 -0.42 20.64
C GLU A 44 19.93 0.17 19.24
N GLU A 45 20.04 -0.64 18.18
CA GLU A 45 19.91 -0.15 16.81
C GLU A 45 18.47 0.23 16.47
N THR A 46 17.49 -0.55 16.95
CA THR A 46 16.07 -0.23 16.86
C THR A 46 15.76 1.08 17.61
N VAL A 47 16.27 1.26 18.82
CA VAL A 47 16.06 2.50 19.60
C VAL A 47 16.65 3.70 18.87
N LYS A 48 17.93 3.64 18.44
CA LYS A 48 18.57 4.71 17.67
C LYS A 48 17.82 5.03 16.40
N ARG A 49 17.25 4.01 15.74
CA ARG A 49 16.45 4.20 14.53
C ARG A 49 15.16 4.95 14.81
N VAL A 50 14.42 4.57 15.84
CA VAL A 50 13.16 5.25 16.21
C VAL A 50 13.41 6.71 16.61
N GLU A 51 14.54 6.98 17.26
CA GLU A 51 14.94 8.34 17.66
C GLU A 51 15.51 9.19 16.52
N SER A 52 15.81 8.58 15.37
CA SER A 52 16.46 9.28 14.24
C SER A 52 15.54 10.31 13.59
N ASP A 53 16.10 11.44 13.18
CA ASP A 53 15.35 12.52 12.53
C ASP A 53 14.65 12.05 11.25
N GLU A 54 15.27 11.12 10.52
CA GLU A 54 14.73 10.54 9.30
C GLU A 54 13.49 9.68 9.59
N TYR A 55 13.52 8.85 10.64
CA TYR A 55 12.33 8.08 11.05
C TYR A 55 11.21 9.00 11.54
N GLN A 56 11.57 10.00 12.34
CA GLN A 56 10.61 11.00 12.81
C GLN A 56 9.97 11.78 11.66
N ALA A 57 10.71 12.02 10.57
CA ALA A 57 10.15 12.62 9.36
C ALA A 57 9.12 11.71 8.67
N LEU A 58 9.37 10.39 8.58
CA LEU A 58 8.42 9.41 8.06
C LEU A 58 7.13 9.34 8.90
N LEU A 59 7.28 9.33 10.22
CA LEU A 59 6.18 9.33 11.17
C LEU A 59 5.32 10.60 11.00
N LYS A 60 5.95 11.78 10.96
CA LYS A 60 5.28 13.08 10.71
C LYS A 60 4.57 13.10 9.37
N LYS A 61 5.18 12.57 8.30
CA LYS A 61 4.57 12.49 6.97
C LYS A 61 3.31 11.64 6.99
N SER A 62 3.39 10.47 7.63
CA SER A 62 2.25 9.54 7.76
C SER A 62 1.08 10.20 8.49
N PHE A 63 1.34 10.89 9.61
CA PHE A 63 0.27 11.55 10.37
C PHE A 63 -0.28 12.82 9.75
N ARG A 64 0.48 13.49 8.86
CA ARG A 64 -0.03 14.60 8.05
C ARG A 64 -1.05 14.14 7.02
N LYS A 65 -0.87 12.92 6.49
CA LYS A 65 -1.78 12.27 5.53
C LYS A 65 -2.85 11.40 6.22
N TRP A 66 -2.92 11.41 7.55
CA TRP A 66 -3.83 10.54 8.28
C TRP A 66 -5.30 10.79 7.96
N SER A 67 -5.69 12.06 7.78
CA SER A 67 -7.07 12.42 7.48
C SER A 67 -7.52 12.02 6.07
N SER A 68 -6.61 11.78 5.14
CA SER A 68 -6.93 11.21 3.82
C SER A 68 -6.95 9.68 3.81
N ILE A 69 -6.51 9.04 4.90
CA ILE A 69 -6.57 7.60 5.07
C ILE A 69 -7.96 7.22 5.59
N ASP A 70 -8.81 6.85 4.65
CA ASP A 70 -10.24 6.62 4.80
C ASP A 70 -10.62 5.15 5.10
N SER A 71 -9.66 4.22 5.09
CA SER A 71 -9.91 2.79 5.34
C SER A 71 -8.99 2.18 6.40
N GLU A 72 -9.53 1.23 7.18
CA GLU A 72 -8.76 0.48 8.19
C GLU A 72 -7.62 -0.32 7.54
N SER A 73 -7.84 -0.86 6.34
CA SER A 73 -6.81 -1.55 5.54
C SER A 73 -5.61 -0.64 5.25
N LYS A 74 -5.83 0.62 4.88
CA LYS A 74 -4.74 1.59 4.68
C LYS A 74 -4.04 1.95 5.98
N ARG A 75 -4.78 2.12 7.09
CA ARG A 75 -4.19 2.39 8.42
C ARG A 75 -3.28 1.25 8.87
N GLU A 76 -3.71 0.02 8.67
CA GLU A 76 -2.89 -1.17 8.90
C GLU A 76 -1.61 -1.15 8.06
N LYS A 77 -1.68 -0.78 6.78
CA LYS A 77 -0.51 -0.68 5.92
C LYS A 77 0.46 0.40 6.38
N ILE A 78 -0.01 1.57 6.83
CA ILE A 78 0.87 2.59 7.45
C ILE A 78 1.56 2.04 8.69
N ARG A 79 0.81 1.37 9.57
CA ARG A 79 1.37 0.74 10.77
C ARG A 79 2.45 -0.28 10.41
N ASN A 80 2.21 -1.12 9.41
CA ASN A 80 3.18 -2.09 8.93
C ASN A 80 4.42 -1.40 8.34
N ILE A 81 4.25 -0.38 7.49
CA ILE A 81 5.36 0.37 6.88
C ILE A 81 6.25 0.96 7.97
N LEU A 82 5.66 1.65 8.95
CA LEU A 82 6.40 2.31 10.03
C LEU A 82 7.10 1.28 10.94
N SER A 83 6.42 0.18 11.28
CA SER A 83 7.03 -0.89 12.08
C SER A 83 8.22 -1.53 11.35
N ASN A 84 8.06 -1.86 10.07
CA ASN A 84 9.12 -2.44 9.25
C ASN A 84 10.29 -1.46 9.02
N ALA A 85 10.01 -0.16 8.88
CA ALA A 85 11.02 0.89 8.71
C ALA A 85 11.78 1.22 10.00
N ALA A 86 11.19 0.95 11.16
CA ALA A 86 11.89 1.02 12.44
C ALA A 86 12.76 -0.23 12.69
N ALA A 87 12.26 -1.42 12.34
CA ALA A 87 12.95 -2.68 12.61
C ALA A 87 14.02 -3.07 11.56
N THR A 88 13.91 -2.58 10.32
CA THR A 88 14.77 -3.00 9.22
C THR A 88 15.25 -1.83 8.35
N ARG A 89 16.39 -2.01 7.68
CA ARG A 89 16.99 -1.03 6.73
C ARG A 89 17.16 -1.64 5.34
N LEU A 90 16.14 -2.31 4.82
CA LEU A 90 16.20 -2.94 3.48
C LEU A 90 16.19 -1.91 2.35
N VAL A 91 15.51 -0.78 2.55
CA VAL A 91 15.41 0.32 1.58
C VAL A 91 15.73 1.66 2.24
N SER A 92 16.01 2.69 1.43
CA SER A 92 16.24 4.04 1.93
C SER A 92 14.94 4.70 2.42
N ASP A 93 15.08 5.71 3.27
CA ASP A 93 13.93 6.46 3.79
C ASP A 93 13.17 7.22 2.70
N ASP A 94 13.82 7.61 1.60
CA ASP A 94 13.13 8.16 0.42
C ASP A 94 12.16 7.15 -0.20
N VAL A 95 12.55 5.87 -0.24
CA VAL A 95 11.70 4.79 -0.74
C VAL A 95 10.55 4.51 0.23
N VAL A 96 10.81 4.48 1.54
CA VAL A 96 9.75 4.35 2.55
C VAL A 96 8.77 5.53 2.47
N SER A 97 9.30 6.74 2.26
CA SER A 97 8.52 7.96 2.07
C SER A 97 7.59 7.81 0.86
N LEU A 98 8.07 7.27 -0.27
CA LEU A 98 7.26 6.96 -1.44
C LEU A 98 6.16 5.93 -1.13
N PHE A 99 6.44 4.91 -0.33
CA PHE A 99 5.42 3.92 0.06
C PHE A 99 4.26 4.57 0.83
N ILE A 100 4.55 5.54 1.70
CA ILE A 100 3.50 6.33 2.38
C ILE A 100 2.67 7.12 1.37
N ASP A 101 3.28 7.66 0.31
CA ASP A 101 2.53 8.34 -0.76
C ASP A 101 1.64 7.38 -1.55
N TRP A 102 2.08 6.14 -1.77
CA TRP A 102 1.25 5.12 -2.41
C TRP A 102 0.04 4.73 -1.56
N ILE A 103 0.15 4.68 -0.23
CA ILE A 103 -1.00 4.40 0.64
C ILE A 103 -2.08 5.48 0.52
N ASP A 104 -1.66 6.74 0.36
CA ASP A 104 -2.56 7.87 0.16
C ASP A 104 -3.20 7.85 -1.24
N ALA A 105 -2.41 7.59 -2.28
CA ALA A 105 -2.85 7.64 -3.67
C ALA A 105 -3.71 6.45 -4.11
N TYR A 106 -3.46 5.26 -3.58
CA TYR A 106 -4.08 4.03 -4.04
C TYR A 106 -5.27 3.60 -3.19
N SER A 107 -6.30 3.10 -3.86
CA SER A 107 -7.47 2.47 -3.22
C SER A 107 -7.16 1.04 -2.76
N ASP A 108 -8.00 0.46 -1.90
CA ASP A 108 -7.85 -0.93 -1.48
C ASP A 108 -7.84 -1.93 -2.64
N PHE A 109 -8.57 -1.62 -3.73
CA PHE A 109 -8.57 -2.45 -4.92
C PHE A 109 -7.19 -2.48 -5.62
N HIS A 110 -6.39 -1.40 -5.56
CA HIS A 110 -5.01 -1.46 -6.02
C HIS A 110 -4.18 -2.46 -5.21
N PHE A 111 -4.34 -2.47 -3.87
CA PHE A 111 -3.60 -3.39 -3.00
C PHE A 111 -4.01 -4.84 -3.20
N GLU A 112 -5.29 -5.12 -3.49
CA GLU A 112 -5.75 -6.44 -3.90
C GLU A 112 -5.03 -6.90 -5.18
N VAL A 113 -4.97 -6.05 -6.21
CA VAL A 113 -4.26 -6.35 -7.46
C VAL A 113 -2.78 -6.61 -7.21
N ILE A 114 -2.10 -5.74 -6.45
CA ILE A 114 -0.68 -5.92 -6.07
C ILE A 114 -0.48 -7.28 -5.40
N GLY A 115 -1.35 -7.65 -4.45
CA GLY A 115 -1.28 -8.94 -3.76
C GLY A 115 -1.39 -10.13 -4.72
N LYS A 116 -2.24 -10.06 -5.74
CA LYS A 116 -2.36 -11.13 -6.75
C LYS A 116 -1.15 -11.22 -7.66
N VAL A 117 -0.59 -10.09 -8.07
CA VAL A 117 0.65 -10.07 -8.88
C VAL A 117 1.84 -10.59 -8.07
N TYR A 118 1.91 -10.30 -6.78
CA TYR A 118 2.95 -10.83 -5.88
C TYR A 118 2.86 -12.35 -5.72
N GLN A 119 1.65 -12.90 -5.58
CA GLN A 119 1.43 -14.33 -5.38
C GLN A 119 1.68 -15.17 -6.65
N GLN A 120 1.54 -14.57 -7.84
CA GLN A 120 1.65 -15.24 -9.12
C GLN A 120 2.51 -14.42 -10.08
N GLU A 121 3.81 -14.69 -10.09
CA GLU A 121 4.72 -14.04 -11.06
C GLU A 121 4.33 -14.40 -12.49
N GLY A 122 4.28 -13.39 -13.37
CA GLY A 122 3.89 -13.57 -14.77
C GLY A 122 2.39 -13.65 -15.01
N ILE A 123 1.55 -13.31 -14.02
CA ILE A 123 0.10 -13.28 -14.17
C ILE A 123 -0.33 -12.25 -15.23
N THR A 124 -1.34 -12.61 -16.04
CA THR A 124 -1.91 -11.75 -17.08
C THR A 124 -2.99 -10.83 -16.49
N ARG A 125 -3.42 -9.79 -17.22
CA ARG A 125 -4.53 -8.94 -16.73
C ARG A 125 -5.81 -9.75 -16.54
N GLY A 126 -6.14 -10.66 -17.46
CA GLY A 126 -7.26 -11.58 -17.32
C GLY A 126 -7.08 -12.54 -16.14
N GLY A 127 -5.84 -13.02 -15.91
CA GLY A 127 -5.48 -13.86 -14.78
C GLY A 127 -5.71 -13.17 -13.44
N ILE A 128 -5.27 -11.92 -13.29
CA ILE A 128 -5.49 -11.10 -12.08
C ILE A 128 -7.00 -10.97 -11.80
N TRP A 129 -7.80 -10.60 -12.80
CA TRP A 129 -9.25 -10.43 -12.63
C TRP A 129 -9.92 -11.72 -12.14
N ARG A 130 -9.55 -12.87 -12.73
CA ARG A 130 -10.04 -14.19 -12.30
C ARG A 130 -9.58 -14.56 -10.89
N ALA A 131 -8.32 -14.27 -10.55
CA ALA A 131 -7.76 -14.57 -9.23
C ALA A 131 -8.36 -13.73 -8.09
N LEU A 132 -8.97 -12.59 -8.43
CA LEU A 132 -9.79 -11.76 -7.54
C LEU A 132 -11.22 -12.30 -7.35
N ASN A 133 -11.58 -13.38 -8.06
CA ASN A 133 -12.91 -14.00 -8.02
C ASN A 133 -14.05 -13.01 -8.34
N ARG A 134 -13.78 -12.05 -9.24
CA ARG A 134 -14.77 -11.07 -9.70
C ARG A 134 -15.59 -11.64 -10.86
N PRO A 135 -16.87 -11.24 -10.99
CA PRO A 135 -17.71 -11.71 -12.08
C PRO A 135 -17.14 -11.28 -13.43
N GLN A 136 -17.47 -12.02 -14.48
CA GLN A 136 -17.15 -11.59 -15.84
C GLN A 136 -18.00 -10.37 -16.19
N VAL A 137 -17.34 -9.31 -16.65
CA VAL A 137 -17.98 -8.05 -17.03
C VAL A 137 -17.75 -7.75 -18.51
N GLN A 138 -18.60 -6.91 -19.08
CA GLN A 138 -18.45 -6.49 -20.48
C GLN A 138 -17.27 -5.52 -20.62
N GLU A 139 -16.56 -5.56 -21.75
CA GLU A 139 -15.38 -4.72 -22.02
C GLU A 139 -15.66 -3.20 -22.02
N ASN A 140 -16.92 -2.80 -22.27
CA ASN A 140 -17.38 -1.42 -22.26
C ASN A 140 -18.10 -1.03 -20.96
N SER A 141 -17.95 -1.83 -19.89
CA SER A 141 -18.52 -1.54 -18.58
C SER A 141 -17.61 -0.64 -17.74
N ALA A 142 -18.21 0.04 -16.76
CA ALA A 142 -17.47 0.85 -15.79
C ALA A 142 -16.43 0.02 -15.00
N ASP A 143 -16.72 -1.25 -14.71
CA ASP A 143 -15.79 -2.15 -14.01
C ASP A 143 -14.55 -2.45 -14.85
N ALA A 144 -14.73 -2.65 -16.16
CA ALA A 144 -13.60 -2.85 -17.08
C ALA A 144 -12.75 -1.57 -17.21
N ASP A 145 -13.38 -0.39 -17.26
CA ASP A 145 -12.67 0.89 -17.30
C ASP A 145 -11.91 1.19 -16.00
N LEU A 146 -12.55 0.94 -14.85
CA LEU A 146 -11.91 1.02 -13.54
C LEU A 146 -10.69 0.10 -13.50
N TYR A 147 -10.84 -1.15 -13.93
CA TYR A 147 -9.73 -2.10 -13.93
C TYR A 147 -8.55 -1.66 -14.81
N ARG A 148 -8.82 -1.15 -16.03
CA ARG A 148 -7.78 -0.57 -16.89
C ARG A 148 -7.06 0.60 -16.22
N MET A 149 -7.82 1.47 -15.53
CA MET A 149 -7.26 2.60 -14.79
C MET A 149 -6.32 2.11 -13.68
N LEU A 150 -6.72 1.13 -12.86
CA LEU A 150 -5.88 0.57 -11.80
C LEU A 150 -4.56 0.01 -12.34
N VAL A 151 -4.62 -0.81 -13.40
CA VAL A 151 -3.42 -1.39 -14.01
C VAL A 151 -2.50 -0.29 -14.55
N ARG A 152 -3.08 0.75 -15.15
CA ARG A 152 -2.32 1.91 -15.64
C ARG A 152 -1.66 2.66 -14.47
N ASP A 153 -2.37 2.92 -13.39
CA ASP A 153 -1.88 3.69 -12.25
C ASP A 153 -0.77 2.93 -11.49
N LEU A 154 -0.88 1.61 -11.36
CA LEU A 154 0.18 0.74 -10.82
C LEU A 154 1.40 0.66 -11.74
N SER A 155 1.19 0.68 -13.07
CA SER A 155 2.29 0.68 -14.04
C SER A 155 3.01 2.02 -14.08
N MET A 156 2.28 3.13 -14.09
CA MET A 156 2.84 4.49 -14.11
C MET A 156 3.51 4.85 -12.78
N GLY A 157 2.95 4.40 -11.66
CA GLY A 157 3.56 4.55 -10.34
C GLY A 157 4.80 3.67 -10.13
N GLY A 158 5.13 2.77 -11.07
CA GLY A 158 6.31 1.92 -10.99
C GLY A 158 6.19 0.75 -10.02
N VAL A 159 4.97 0.40 -9.60
CA VAL A 159 4.69 -0.73 -8.70
C VAL A 159 4.80 -2.06 -9.46
N MET A 160 4.20 -2.11 -10.64
CA MET A 160 4.21 -3.29 -11.51
C MET A 160 4.67 -2.92 -12.91
N ARG A 161 5.08 -3.92 -13.68
CA ARG A 161 5.43 -3.75 -15.08
C ARG A 161 5.07 -4.99 -15.87
N GLN A 162 4.90 -4.81 -17.18
CA GLN A 162 4.85 -5.94 -18.08
C GLN A 162 6.19 -6.69 -18.03
N HIS A 163 6.14 -8.02 -18.00
CA HIS A 163 7.32 -8.87 -17.98
C HIS A 163 8.21 -8.58 -19.20
N ARG A 164 9.51 -8.44 -18.93
CA ARG A 164 10.56 -8.24 -19.94
C ARG A 164 11.70 -9.19 -19.61
N GLN A 165 12.14 -9.92 -20.61
CA GLN A 165 13.31 -10.78 -20.47
C GLN A 165 14.53 -9.93 -20.12
N THR A 166 15.26 -10.35 -19.07
CA THR A 166 16.55 -9.77 -18.71
C THR A 166 17.69 -10.70 -19.10
N ASP A 167 18.82 -10.13 -19.46
CA ASP A 167 20.06 -10.90 -19.62
C ASP A 167 20.69 -11.23 -18.24
N TRP A 168 21.80 -11.96 -18.23
CA TRP A 168 22.53 -12.33 -17.00
C TRP A 168 23.00 -11.11 -16.18
N GLN A 169 23.13 -9.94 -16.80
CA GLN A 169 23.55 -8.70 -16.14
C GLN A 169 22.36 -7.85 -15.67
N GLY A 170 21.12 -8.31 -15.90
CA GLY A 170 19.90 -7.60 -15.53
C GLY A 170 19.43 -6.56 -16.56
N ASN A 171 20.04 -6.48 -17.74
CA ASN A 171 19.59 -5.56 -18.79
C ASN A 171 18.38 -6.13 -19.53
N PHE A 172 17.41 -5.27 -19.88
CA PHE A 172 16.26 -5.70 -20.67
C PHE A 172 16.66 -6.06 -22.11
N VAL A 173 16.31 -7.28 -22.50
CA VAL A 173 16.47 -7.75 -23.87
C VAL A 173 15.35 -7.16 -24.74
N LYS A 174 15.71 -6.62 -25.90
CA LYS A 174 14.72 -6.13 -26.87
C LYS A 174 13.87 -7.28 -27.37
N LYS A 175 12.54 -7.15 -27.27
CA LYS A 175 11.61 -8.09 -27.89
C LYS A 175 11.84 -8.07 -29.41
N THR A 176 12.13 -9.22 -29.98
CA THR A 176 12.17 -9.40 -31.44
C THR A 176 10.75 -9.20 -31.96
N PRO A 177 10.49 -8.26 -32.88
CA PRO A 177 9.16 -8.07 -33.41
C PRO A 177 8.72 -9.34 -34.14
N GLU A 178 7.64 -9.97 -33.68
CA GLU A 178 7.03 -11.10 -34.38
C GLU A 178 6.50 -10.61 -35.72
N LYS A 179 6.89 -11.29 -36.81
CA LYS A 179 6.37 -11.01 -38.15
C LYS A 179 4.90 -11.43 -38.20
N VAL A 180 4.00 -10.49 -37.99
CA VAL A 180 2.56 -10.71 -38.23
C VAL A 180 2.35 -10.89 -39.74
N MET A 181 1.74 -11.99 -40.15
CA MET A 181 1.39 -12.24 -41.55
C MET A 181 0.46 -11.15 -42.08
N LYS A 182 0.70 -10.71 -43.32
CA LYS A 182 -0.03 -9.63 -43.99
C LYS A 182 -1.52 -10.01 -44.08
N GLY A 183 -2.36 -9.38 -43.25
CA GLY A 183 -3.82 -9.63 -43.18
C GLY A 183 -4.34 -10.28 -41.89
N GLY A 184 -3.45 -10.69 -40.97
CA GLY A 184 -3.82 -11.36 -39.70
C GLY A 184 -3.86 -10.45 -38.47
N GLY A 185 -4.00 -9.14 -38.64
CA GLY A 185 -4.12 -8.21 -37.51
C GLY A 185 -5.48 -8.36 -36.83
N SER A 186 -5.49 -8.42 -35.49
CA SER A 186 -6.75 -8.37 -34.73
C SER A 186 -7.56 -7.13 -35.13
N ARG A 187 -8.87 -7.31 -35.37
CA ARG A 187 -9.79 -6.19 -35.64
C ARG A 187 -10.30 -5.53 -34.36
N THR A 188 -9.92 -6.06 -33.21
CA THR A 188 -10.31 -5.57 -31.88
C THR A 188 -9.12 -4.96 -31.16
N MET A 189 -9.39 -3.92 -30.36
CA MET A 189 -8.42 -3.30 -29.47
C MET A 189 -8.01 -4.26 -28.34
N THR A 190 -6.88 -3.99 -27.70
CA THR A 190 -6.40 -4.75 -26.53
C THR A 190 -7.44 -4.77 -25.42
N SER A 191 -7.77 -5.97 -24.94
CA SER A 191 -8.76 -6.21 -23.89
C SER A 191 -8.32 -5.64 -22.53
N ALA A 192 -9.28 -5.26 -21.68
CA ALA A 192 -9.01 -4.99 -20.27
C ALA A 192 -8.48 -6.23 -19.54
N PHE A 193 -8.97 -7.40 -19.96
CA PHE A 193 -8.73 -8.72 -19.38
C PHE A 193 -7.78 -9.54 -20.26
N ASP A 194 -6.84 -8.88 -20.93
CA ASP A 194 -5.88 -9.55 -21.82
C ASP A 194 -5.14 -10.69 -21.12
N ASP A 195 -5.05 -11.82 -21.81
CA ASP A 195 -4.42 -13.07 -21.35
C ASP A 195 -3.08 -13.34 -22.04
N VAL A 196 -2.51 -12.35 -22.74
CA VAL A 196 -1.25 -12.49 -23.48
C VAL A 196 -0.12 -11.81 -22.72
N GLU A 197 -0.34 -10.58 -22.26
CA GLU A 197 0.68 -9.79 -21.58
C GLU A 197 0.80 -10.16 -20.10
N SER A 198 1.87 -10.88 -19.76
CA SER A 198 2.25 -11.16 -18.38
C SER A 198 2.79 -9.93 -17.66
N TYR A 199 2.48 -9.83 -16.36
CA TYR A 199 2.93 -8.78 -15.46
C TYR A 199 3.72 -9.35 -14.28
N GLU A 200 4.62 -8.52 -13.77
CA GLU A 200 5.42 -8.79 -12.56
C GLU A 200 5.51 -7.51 -11.71
N LEU A 201 5.73 -7.68 -10.42
CA LEU A 201 6.09 -6.55 -9.58
C LEU A 201 7.51 -6.09 -9.89
N THR A 202 7.72 -4.78 -9.88
CA THR A 202 9.07 -4.23 -9.89
C THR A 202 9.75 -4.53 -8.55
N GLU A 203 11.07 -4.35 -8.47
CA GLU A 203 11.76 -4.46 -7.17
C GLU A 203 11.19 -3.49 -6.13
N LEU A 204 10.82 -2.27 -6.57
CA LEU A 204 10.14 -1.30 -5.70
C LEU A 204 8.77 -1.82 -5.22
N GLY A 205 7.99 -2.43 -6.12
CA GLY A 205 6.71 -3.06 -5.77
C GLY A 205 6.86 -4.22 -4.80
N LYS A 206 7.88 -5.06 -4.96
CA LYS A 206 8.17 -6.16 -4.02
C LYS A 206 8.54 -5.64 -2.62
N GLN A 207 9.36 -4.59 -2.55
CA GLN A 207 9.70 -3.95 -1.29
C GLN A 207 8.48 -3.29 -0.64
N PHE A 208 7.60 -2.68 -1.44
CA PHE A 208 6.33 -2.17 -0.92
C PHE A 208 5.48 -3.27 -0.29
N VAL A 209 5.35 -4.44 -0.94
CA VAL A 209 4.66 -5.59 -0.35
C VAL A 209 5.31 -5.99 0.97
N HIS A 210 6.64 -6.06 1.04
CA HIS A 210 7.35 -6.40 2.26
C HIS A 210 7.06 -5.43 3.41
N TYR A 211 7.06 -4.11 3.14
CA TYR A 211 6.86 -3.10 4.16
C TYR A 211 5.39 -2.91 4.53
N ALA A 212 4.47 -2.94 3.57
CA ALA A 212 3.07 -2.55 3.79
C ALA A 212 2.14 -3.73 4.00
N MET A 213 2.38 -4.85 3.33
CA MET A 213 1.45 -5.98 3.30
C MET A 213 1.86 -7.13 4.22
N ASN A 214 3.09 -7.11 4.74
CA ASN A 214 3.54 -8.06 5.76
C ASN A 214 3.58 -7.39 7.13
N GLU A 215 3.03 -8.07 8.12
CA GLU A 215 2.96 -7.62 9.50
C GLU A 215 4.15 -8.15 10.31
N LEU A 216 4.78 -7.29 11.12
CA LEU A 216 5.68 -7.72 12.20
C LEU A 216 4.84 -8.23 13.37
N ALA A 217 5.05 -9.50 13.74
CA ALA A 217 4.34 -10.10 14.86
C ALA A 217 4.64 -9.37 16.18
N PRO A 218 3.63 -9.06 17.01
CA PRO A 218 3.84 -8.55 18.36
C PRO A 218 4.69 -9.51 19.18
N ARG A 219 5.61 -8.98 19.99
CA ARG A 219 6.45 -9.81 20.84
C ARG A 219 5.70 -10.18 22.12
N LEU A 220 5.54 -11.47 22.38
CA LEU A 220 5.05 -11.98 23.65
C LEU A 220 6.20 -11.97 24.66
N THR A 221 6.11 -11.15 25.71
CA THR A 221 6.97 -11.32 26.89
C THR A 221 6.40 -12.45 27.73
N PHE A 222 6.95 -13.66 27.64
CA PHE A 222 6.69 -14.70 28.63
C PHE A 222 7.34 -14.27 29.95
N SER A 223 6.52 -13.95 30.95
CA SER A 223 6.95 -13.81 32.34
C SER A 223 6.85 -15.18 33.00
N ASP A 224 7.99 -15.85 33.20
CA ASP A 224 8.11 -17.05 34.04
C ASP A 224 7.92 -16.68 35.52
N GLU A 225 6.69 -16.35 35.91
CA GLU A 225 6.27 -16.26 37.31
C GLU A 225 5.17 -17.29 37.58
N ALA A 226 5.51 -18.56 37.41
CA ALA A 226 4.68 -19.69 37.85
C ALA A 226 5.57 -20.93 38.06
N GLY A 227 6.42 -20.91 39.09
CA GLY A 227 7.34 -22.02 39.33
C GLY A 227 8.10 -22.01 40.65
N GLU A 228 7.57 -21.41 41.71
CA GLU A 228 8.02 -21.71 43.08
C GLU A 228 6.79 -22.01 43.95
N ALA A 229 6.46 -23.29 44.07
CA ALA A 229 5.65 -23.87 45.14
C ALA A 229 6.08 -25.32 45.35
#